data_AF-A0A364N3I1-F1
#
_entry.id   AF-A0A364N3I1-F1
#
_cell.length_a   1.000
_cell.length_b   1.000
_cell.length_c   1.000
_cell.angle_alpha   90.00
_cell.angle_beta   90.00
_cell.angle_gamma   90.00
#
_symmetry.space_group_name_H-M   'P 1'
#
loop_
_entity.id
_entity.type
_entity.pdbx_description
1 polymer ?
#
loop_
_entity_poly.entity_id
_entity_poly.type
_entity_poly.pdbx_seq_one_letter_code
_entity_poly.pdbx_strand_id
1 'polypeptide(L)'
;MDAPSSQLHLEIRDAVVRALATRRPILHHLNADTSWLLQIPRPANAVKHGSRIYYNVLIDPWFVGGQSDVAKWFSQQWHATESAVKSIAEVEELARQVEILAGGLRLGKNRKRKVEEVVDEETYVDCVAVSHEFTDHCHKETLLEVHGDVPVFATEQAAKTISSWNHFRTVTTTPTFLDDADWHDYSLSPLPSWLSISRLTATGDSLFYHSALLITFATHPFLSNATPKKRLSTLSINGDGSEDLAASTTSEAAECVIYTPHGIPHTALSPIAKADPPLHTLAFLHGLHNVSISAAQQLNLGAKNGVLAQRILRAKYWVATHDEVKKGGGFISWFLRRKVWTVEDALREAKAEGEFEDVRFQALGNGESRVLE
;
A
#
# COMPACT_ATOMS: atom_id res chain seq x y z
N MET A 1 9.02 20.35 -31.51
CA MET A 1 8.59 18.95 -31.70
C MET A 1 7.99 18.87 -33.08
N ASP A 2 8.30 17.83 -33.85
CA ASP A 2 7.64 17.56 -35.13
C ASP A 2 6.21 17.02 -34.91
N ALA A 3 5.40 17.01 -35.97
CA ALA A 3 3.99 16.62 -35.88
C ALA A 3 3.77 15.20 -35.31
N PRO A 4 4.56 14.17 -35.69
CA PRO A 4 4.45 12.84 -35.10
C PRO A 4 4.76 12.81 -33.59
N SER A 5 5.81 13.51 -33.14
CA SER A 5 6.14 13.57 -31.71
C SER A 5 5.04 14.27 -30.90
N SER A 6 4.46 15.34 -31.44
CA SER A 6 3.34 16.03 -30.79
C SER A 6 2.09 15.15 -30.72
N GLN A 7 1.77 14.39 -31.77
CA GLN A 7 0.66 13.45 -31.76
C GLN A 7 0.86 12.37 -30.69
N LEU A 8 2.03 11.74 -30.66
CA LEU A 8 2.35 10.70 -29.69
C LEU A 8 2.25 11.21 -28.25
N HIS A 9 2.75 12.42 -27.96
CA HIS A 9 2.63 13.03 -26.64
C HIS A 9 1.17 13.27 -26.22
N LEU A 10 0.30 13.65 -27.16
CA LEU A 10 -1.13 13.82 -26.89
C LEU A 10 -1.80 12.47 -26.61
N GLU A 11 -1.52 11.44 -27.42
CA GLU A 11 -2.09 10.11 -27.23
C GLU A 11 -1.67 9.47 -25.89
N ILE A 12 -0.40 9.63 -25.50
CA ILE A 12 0.11 9.19 -24.18
C ILE A 12 -0.61 9.93 -23.07
N ARG A 13 -0.69 11.26 -23.14
CA ARG A 13 -1.37 12.07 -22.13
C ARG A 13 -2.83 11.66 -21.99
N ASP A 14 -3.52 11.47 -23.11
CA ASP A 14 -4.92 11.05 -23.13
C ASP A 14 -5.10 9.65 -22.54
N ALA A 15 -4.18 8.71 -22.81
CA ALA A 15 -4.21 7.38 -22.20
C ALA A 15 -4.03 7.46 -20.68
N VAL A 16 -3.09 8.26 -20.20
CA VAL A 16 -2.87 8.48 -18.76
C VAL A 16 -4.10 9.11 -18.11
N VAL A 17 -4.66 10.17 -18.69
CA VAL A 17 -5.85 10.85 -18.16
C VAL A 17 -7.05 9.89 -18.13
N ARG A 18 -7.26 9.07 -19.17
CA ARG A 18 -8.32 8.06 -19.18
C ARG A 18 -8.13 7.01 -18.09
N ALA A 19 -6.90 6.54 -17.88
CA ALA A 19 -6.60 5.58 -16.81
C ALA A 19 -6.90 6.18 -15.43
N LEU A 20 -6.51 7.43 -15.18
CA LEU A 20 -6.79 8.12 -13.91
C LEU A 20 -8.27 8.49 -13.73
N ALA A 21 -9.00 8.66 -14.82
CA ALA A 21 -10.44 8.92 -14.78
C ALA A 21 -11.25 7.71 -14.25
N THR A 22 -10.67 6.50 -14.24
CA THR A 22 -11.29 5.31 -13.64
C THR A 22 -11.47 5.42 -12.13
N ARG A 23 -10.74 6.35 -11.47
CA ARG A 23 -10.76 6.54 -10.01
C ARG A 23 -10.47 5.23 -9.26
N ARG A 24 -9.57 4.42 -9.79
CA ARG A 24 -9.09 3.19 -9.16
C ARG A 24 -7.81 3.45 -8.35
N PRO A 25 -7.51 2.62 -7.33
CA PRO A 25 -6.28 2.76 -6.57
C PRO A 25 -5.04 2.68 -7.47
N ILE A 26 -3.98 3.39 -7.11
CA ILE A 26 -2.70 3.37 -7.83
C ILE A 26 -1.60 2.94 -6.88
N LEU A 27 -0.82 1.96 -7.30
CA LEU A 27 0.34 1.47 -6.57
C LEU A 27 1.61 1.91 -7.30
N HIS A 28 2.49 2.63 -6.62
CA HIS A 28 3.81 3.03 -7.12
C HIS A 28 4.90 2.28 -6.37
N HIS A 29 5.84 1.68 -7.10
CA HIS A 29 7.04 1.11 -6.52
C HIS A 29 8.12 2.18 -6.52
N LEU A 30 8.50 2.66 -5.33
CA LEU A 30 9.34 3.85 -5.17
C LEU A 30 10.84 3.53 -5.20
N ASN A 31 11.21 2.31 -4.81
CA ASN A 31 12.56 1.77 -4.92
C ASN A 31 12.50 0.36 -5.52
N ALA A 32 13.62 -0.38 -5.54
CA ALA A 32 13.65 -1.75 -6.06
C ALA A 32 13.33 -2.81 -4.99
N ASP A 33 12.84 -2.41 -3.81
CA ASP A 33 12.78 -3.23 -2.60
C ASP A 33 11.39 -3.15 -1.93
N THR A 34 11.19 -2.24 -0.96
CA THR A 34 10.07 -2.26 0.00
C THR A 34 9.28 -0.96 0.09
N SER A 35 9.67 0.10 -0.61
CA SER A 35 8.99 1.39 -0.49
C SER A 35 7.90 1.55 -1.54
N TRP A 36 6.67 1.82 -1.07
CA TRP A 36 5.50 1.95 -1.93
C TRP A 36 4.72 3.22 -1.62
N LEU A 37 4.10 3.80 -2.65
CA LEU A 37 3.03 4.78 -2.49
C LEU A 37 1.72 4.13 -2.96
N LEU A 38 0.73 4.02 -2.07
CA LEU A 38 -0.61 3.58 -2.41
C LEU A 38 -1.55 4.79 -2.40
N GLN A 39 -2.05 5.16 -3.58
CA GLN A 39 -3.02 6.23 -3.74
C GLN A 39 -4.42 5.63 -3.80
N ILE A 40 -5.23 5.88 -2.78
CA ILE A 40 -6.59 5.34 -2.65
C ILE A 40 -7.59 6.43 -3.04
N PRO A 41 -8.51 6.20 -3.98
CA PRO A 41 -9.50 7.18 -4.38
C PRO A 41 -10.40 7.54 -3.19
N ARG A 42 -10.54 8.83 -2.89
CA ARG A 42 -11.47 9.30 -1.87
C ARG A 42 -12.91 9.11 -2.32
N PRO A 43 -13.84 8.93 -1.37
CA PRO A 43 -15.27 8.98 -1.64
C PRO A 43 -15.70 10.21 -2.46
N ALA A 44 -16.64 9.99 -3.38
CA ALA A 44 -17.09 11.04 -4.31
C ALA A 44 -17.68 12.26 -3.60
N ASN A 45 -18.30 12.08 -2.43
CA ASN A 45 -18.79 13.17 -1.59
C ASN A 45 -17.62 14.02 -1.05
N ALA A 46 -16.53 13.42 -0.55
CA ALA A 46 -15.36 14.15 -0.06
C ALA A 46 -14.73 15.00 -1.18
N VAL A 47 -14.58 14.44 -2.38
CA VAL A 47 -14.04 15.17 -3.54
C VAL A 47 -14.97 16.32 -3.97
N LYS A 48 -16.30 16.13 -3.93
CA LYS A 48 -17.27 17.21 -4.21
C LYS A 48 -17.15 18.39 -3.24
N HIS A 49 -16.75 18.13 -2.00
CA HIS A 49 -16.52 19.15 -0.98
C HIS A 49 -15.11 19.73 -0.99
N GLY A 50 -14.33 19.49 -2.06
CA GLY A 50 -13.03 20.12 -2.29
C GLY A 50 -11.84 19.36 -1.70
N SER A 51 -12.03 18.13 -1.22
CA SER A 51 -10.89 17.26 -0.90
C SER A 51 -10.13 16.84 -2.18
N ARG A 52 -8.86 16.48 -2.00
CA ARG A 52 -8.04 15.82 -3.02
C ARG A 52 -8.70 14.54 -3.51
N ILE A 53 -8.37 14.12 -4.72
CA ILE A 53 -8.88 12.90 -5.35
C ILE A 53 -8.38 11.68 -4.63
N TYR A 54 -7.10 11.66 -4.28
CA TYR A 54 -6.47 10.51 -3.62
C TYR A 54 -6.21 10.79 -2.15
N TYR A 55 -6.18 9.70 -1.40
CA TYR A 55 -5.57 9.60 -0.08
C TYR A 55 -4.30 8.78 -0.23
N ASN A 56 -3.17 9.37 0.13
CA ASN A 56 -1.85 8.84 -0.19
C ASN A 56 -1.23 8.18 1.04
N VAL A 57 -1.12 6.85 1.00
CA VAL A 57 -0.46 6.03 2.02
C VAL A 57 0.96 5.74 1.58
N LEU A 58 1.95 6.27 2.31
CA LEU A 58 3.36 5.94 2.10
C LEU A 58 3.72 4.72 2.95
N ILE A 59 4.27 3.68 2.33
CA ILE A 59 4.56 2.39 2.98
C ILE A 59 6.07 2.18 3.01
N ASP A 60 6.60 1.87 4.19
CA ASP A 60 8.00 1.51 4.45
C ASP A 60 9.04 2.40 3.71
N PRO A 61 9.09 3.72 3.96
CA PRO A 61 9.95 4.61 3.18
C PRO A 61 11.44 4.47 3.55
N TRP A 62 12.23 4.02 2.59
CA TRP A 62 13.70 4.01 2.60
C TRP A 62 14.21 4.30 1.18
N PHE A 63 14.77 5.50 0.98
CA PHE A 63 15.11 5.98 -0.38
C PHE A 63 16.60 6.10 -0.63
N VAL A 64 17.33 6.57 0.38
CA VAL A 64 18.77 6.84 0.34
C VAL A 64 19.40 6.42 1.65
N GLY A 65 20.73 6.41 1.69
CA GLY A 65 21.48 6.00 2.87
C GLY A 65 21.62 4.48 2.98
N GLY A 66 22.33 4.04 4.01
CA GLY A 66 22.48 2.64 4.34
C GLY A 66 21.58 2.26 5.52
N GLN A 67 21.08 1.03 5.50
CA GLN A 67 20.39 0.45 6.65
C GLN A 67 21.41 -0.25 7.56
N SER A 68 21.14 -0.28 8.86
CA SER A 68 21.96 -0.98 9.85
C SER A 68 21.12 -1.36 11.07
N ASP A 69 20.89 -2.66 11.27
CA ASP A 69 20.20 -3.20 12.45
C ASP A 69 21.16 -3.75 13.52
N VAL A 70 20.74 -3.66 14.78
CA VAL A 70 21.45 -4.13 16.01
C VAL A 70 22.76 -3.39 16.32
N ALA A 71 23.75 -3.43 15.43
CA ALA A 71 25.00 -2.67 15.54
C ALA A 71 25.65 -2.46 14.16
N LYS A 72 26.30 -1.31 13.94
CA LYS A 72 26.95 -0.93 12.67
C LYS A 72 27.99 -1.94 12.13
N TRP A 73 28.45 -2.88 12.95
CA TRP A 73 29.40 -3.94 12.59
C TRP A 73 28.74 -5.29 12.26
N PHE A 74 27.42 -5.43 12.47
CA PHE A 74 26.69 -6.70 12.35
C PHE A 74 26.12 -6.92 10.93
N SER A 75 25.54 -5.88 10.31
CA SER A 75 25.14 -5.86 8.89
C SER A 75 24.89 -4.40 8.45
N GLN A 76 25.61 -3.92 7.44
CA GLN A 76 25.25 -2.69 6.72
C GLN A 76 24.85 -3.06 5.30
N GLN A 77 23.71 -2.54 4.85
CA GLN A 77 23.21 -2.78 3.50
C GLN A 77 22.78 -1.47 2.84
N TRP A 78 22.88 -1.44 1.51
CA TRP A 78 22.48 -0.34 0.65
C TRP A 78 21.71 -0.91 -0.51
N HIS A 79 20.80 -0.11 -1.07
CA HIS A 79 20.18 -0.43 -2.34
C HIS A 79 21.23 -0.75 -3.40
N ALA A 80 21.01 -1.84 -4.13
CA ALA A 80 21.87 -2.19 -5.26
C ALA A 80 21.51 -1.33 -6.48
N THR A 81 20.22 -1.05 -6.63
CA THR A 81 19.58 -0.19 -7.62
C THR A 81 19.18 1.11 -6.94
N GLU A 82 19.66 2.25 -7.46
CA GLU A 82 19.28 3.54 -6.91
C GLU A 82 17.76 3.74 -6.92
N SER A 83 17.18 4.18 -5.81
CA SER A 83 15.75 4.45 -5.67
C SER A 83 15.26 5.47 -6.71
N ALA A 84 14.05 5.26 -7.27
CA ALA A 84 13.48 6.16 -8.27
C ALA A 84 13.10 7.53 -7.68
N VAL A 85 12.84 7.58 -6.38
CA VAL A 85 12.72 8.80 -5.58
C VAL A 85 13.81 8.84 -4.51
N LYS A 86 14.32 10.01 -4.18
CA LYS A 86 15.44 10.18 -3.23
C LYS A 86 15.07 10.91 -1.95
N SER A 87 13.86 11.46 -1.87
CA SER A 87 13.37 12.24 -0.72
C SER A 87 11.85 12.20 -0.63
N ILE A 88 11.30 12.60 0.52
CA ILE A 88 9.85 12.77 0.68
C ILE A 88 9.31 13.84 -0.27
N ALA A 89 10.06 14.91 -0.54
CA ALA A 89 9.66 15.96 -1.47
C ALA A 89 9.41 15.43 -2.90
N GLU A 90 10.21 14.46 -3.36
CA GLU A 90 10.01 13.82 -4.67
C GLU A 90 8.75 12.93 -4.70
N VAL A 91 8.43 12.26 -3.58
CA VAL A 91 7.18 11.50 -3.43
C VAL A 91 5.96 12.44 -3.44
N GLU A 92 6.05 13.58 -2.75
CA GLU A 92 4.98 14.57 -2.74
C GLU A 92 4.78 15.20 -4.12
N GLU A 93 5.85 15.48 -4.86
CA GLU A 93 5.77 15.94 -6.24
C GLU A 93 5.11 14.89 -7.15
N LEU A 94 5.46 13.61 -7.01
CA LEU A 94 4.77 12.52 -7.72
C LEU A 94 3.27 12.52 -7.41
N ALA A 95 2.88 12.54 -6.14
CA ALA A 95 1.49 12.56 -5.70
C ALA A 95 0.74 13.79 -6.25
N ARG A 96 1.38 14.97 -6.24
CA ARG A 96 0.84 16.21 -6.78
C ARG A 96 0.61 16.14 -8.28
N GLN A 97 1.53 15.55 -9.04
CA GLN A 97 1.38 15.40 -10.49
C GLN A 97 0.23 14.45 -10.84
N VAL A 98 0.08 13.34 -10.12
CA VAL A 98 -1.06 12.43 -10.31
C VAL A 98 -2.38 13.14 -9.99
N GLU A 99 -2.43 13.92 -8.91
CA GLU A 99 -3.60 14.71 -8.52
C GLU A 99 -4.00 15.73 -9.62
N ILE A 100 -3.03 16.39 -10.26
CA ILE A 100 -3.28 17.29 -11.41
C ILE A 100 -3.85 16.51 -12.59
N LEU A 101 -3.22 15.40 -12.97
CA LEU A 101 -3.60 14.61 -14.13
C LEU A 101 -4.98 13.95 -13.95
N ALA A 102 -5.35 13.61 -12.72
CA ALA A 102 -6.68 13.11 -12.37
C ALA A 102 -7.76 14.21 -12.33
N GLY A 103 -7.37 15.48 -12.47
CA GLY A 103 -8.27 16.64 -12.52
C GLY A 103 -8.65 17.22 -11.15
N GLY A 104 -7.86 16.95 -10.11
CA GLY A 104 -8.14 17.36 -8.72
C GLY A 104 -7.85 18.83 -8.48
N LEU A 105 -6.78 19.35 -9.09
CA LEU A 105 -6.43 20.76 -9.03
C LEU A 105 -7.08 21.54 -10.17
N ARG A 106 -8.22 22.18 -9.88
CA ARG A 106 -8.73 23.26 -10.74
C ARG A 106 -7.86 24.50 -10.53
N LEU A 107 -6.84 24.69 -11.37
CA LEU A 107 -6.16 25.97 -11.51
C LEU A 107 -7.17 27.01 -12.00
N GLY A 108 -7.91 27.61 -11.06
CA GLY A 108 -8.86 28.66 -11.36
C GLY A 108 -8.13 29.89 -11.87
N LYS A 109 -8.36 30.26 -13.13
CA LYS A 109 -8.25 31.66 -13.56
C LYS A 109 -9.09 32.49 -12.57
N ASN A 110 -8.45 33.36 -11.79
CA ASN A 110 -9.05 34.35 -10.86
C ASN A 110 -9.20 34.02 -9.37
N ARG A 111 -8.34 33.18 -8.75
CA ARG A 111 -8.12 33.30 -7.30
C ARG A 111 -6.79 34.00 -7.04
N LYS A 112 -6.82 35.33 -6.86
CA LYS A 112 -5.69 36.06 -6.27
C LYS A 112 -5.45 35.44 -4.89
N ARG A 113 -4.33 34.71 -4.72
CA ARG A 113 -3.82 34.35 -3.38
C ARG A 113 -3.66 35.65 -2.61
N LYS A 114 -4.43 35.85 -1.54
CA LYS A 114 -4.05 36.80 -0.49
C LYS A 114 -2.74 36.27 0.09
N VAL A 115 -1.71 37.10 0.10
CA VAL A 115 -0.31 36.73 0.39
C VAL A 115 -0.04 36.60 1.89
N GLU A 116 -1.07 36.44 2.74
CA GLU A 116 -0.92 36.50 4.20
C GLU A 116 -1.79 35.47 4.95
N GLU A 117 -1.95 34.27 4.40
CA GLU A 117 -2.33 33.11 5.22
C GLU A 117 -1.09 32.23 5.32
N VAL A 118 -0.70 31.93 6.56
CA VAL A 118 0.38 31.01 6.93
C VAL A 118 0.36 29.86 5.93
N VAL A 119 1.44 29.69 5.18
CA VAL A 119 1.58 28.54 4.29
C VAL A 119 1.74 27.35 5.24
N ASP A 120 0.62 26.77 5.67
CA ASP A 120 0.64 25.38 6.13
C ASP A 120 1.33 24.64 4.99
N GLU A 121 2.48 24.05 5.28
CA GLU A 121 3.23 23.25 4.33
C GLU A 121 2.28 22.11 3.92
N GLU A 122 1.63 22.27 2.76
CA GLU A 122 0.63 21.34 2.27
C GLU A 122 1.34 20.05 1.91
N THR A 123 1.37 19.10 2.85
CA THR A 123 1.90 17.76 2.63
C THR A 123 0.95 16.96 1.73
N TYR A 124 1.53 16.22 0.78
CA TYR A 124 0.73 15.34 -0.07
C TYR A 124 0.58 13.93 0.51
N VAL A 125 1.39 13.54 1.48
CA VAL A 125 1.28 12.26 2.19
C VAL A 125 0.22 12.38 3.28
N ASP A 126 -0.81 11.53 3.24
CA ASP A 126 -1.90 11.60 4.23
C ASP A 126 -1.63 10.72 5.47
N CYS A 127 -0.91 9.62 5.30
CA CYS A 127 -0.40 8.81 6.40
C CYS A 127 0.80 7.97 5.96
N VAL A 128 1.58 7.51 6.94
CA VAL A 128 2.66 6.53 6.74
C VAL A 128 2.26 5.20 7.37
N ALA A 129 2.48 4.09 6.67
CA ALA A 129 2.34 2.74 7.20
C ALA A 129 3.72 2.07 7.28
N VAL A 130 4.10 1.57 8.46
CA VAL A 130 5.40 0.90 8.69
C VAL A 130 5.17 -0.54 9.13
N SER A 131 5.66 -1.49 8.34
CA SER A 131 5.41 -2.92 8.54
C SER A 131 6.29 -3.54 9.63
N HIS A 132 7.55 -3.12 9.74
CA HIS A 132 8.53 -3.69 10.68
C HIS A 132 9.48 -2.61 11.20
N GLU A 133 10.11 -2.84 12.35
CA GLU A 133 11.06 -1.92 12.99
C GLU A 133 12.44 -1.90 12.34
N PHE A 134 12.73 -2.83 11.42
CA PHE A 134 14.03 -2.94 10.77
C PHE A 134 14.29 -1.75 9.86
N THR A 135 15.55 -1.33 9.75
CA THR A 135 15.92 -0.06 9.11
C THR A 135 15.71 -0.02 7.60
N ASP A 136 15.48 -1.16 6.93
CA ASP A 136 15.03 -1.26 5.54
C ASP A 136 13.49 -1.14 5.35
N HIS A 137 12.77 -0.90 6.45
CA HIS A 137 11.32 -0.61 6.49
C HIS A 137 11.02 0.67 7.29
N CYS A 138 11.67 0.82 8.44
CA CYS A 138 11.54 1.91 9.40
C CYS A 138 12.79 2.81 9.37
N HIS A 139 13.14 3.32 8.18
CA HIS A 139 14.35 4.11 7.98
C HIS A 139 14.23 5.50 8.61
N LYS A 140 14.98 5.74 9.70
CA LYS A 140 14.88 6.98 10.49
C LYS A 140 15.12 8.24 9.68
N GLU A 141 16.18 8.30 8.87
CA GLU A 141 16.55 9.52 8.15
C GLU A 141 15.46 9.92 7.16
N THR A 142 14.90 8.95 6.42
CA THR A 142 13.80 9.18 5.48
C THR A 142 12.50 9.54 6.20
N LEU A 143 12.17 8.85 7.29
CA LEU A 143 10.95 9.14 8.05
C LEU A 143 10.97 10.52 8.69
N LEU A 144 12.13 11.03 9.11
CA LEU A 144 12.24 12.39 9.68
C LEU A 144 12.07 13.50 8.62
N GLU A 145 12.09 13.20 7.33
CA GLU A 145 11.71 14.15 6.27
C GLU A 145 10.19 14.31 6.14
N VAL A 146 9.38 13.35 6.62
CA VAL A 146 7.92 13.42 6.58
C VAL A 146 7.43 14.53 7.50
N HIS A 147 6.44 15.31 7.10
CA HIS A 147 5.87 16.35 7.96
C HIS A 147 5.34 15.76 9.29
N GLY A 148 5.64 16.39 10.43
CA GLY A 148 5.38 15.84 11.77
C GLY A 148 3.89 15.68 12.14
N ASP A 149 2.98 16.33 11.42
CA ASP A 149 1.52 16.15 11.58
C ASP A 149 0.95 14.97 10.75
N VAL A 150 1.74 14.35 9.88
CA VAL A 150 1.33 13.14 9.16
C VAL A 150 1.26 11.97 10.17
N PRO A 151 0.09 11.31 10.33
CA PRO A 151 -0.03 10.19 11.25
C PRO A 151 0.73 8.97 10.75
N VAL A 152 1.37 8.26 11.67
CA VAL A 152 2.10 7.02 11.39
C VAL A 152 1.36 5.83 11.99
N PHE A 153 1.10 4.80 11.19
CA PHE A 153 0.53 3.51 11.60
C PHE A 153 1.61 2.45 11.50
N ALA A 154 1.97 1.82 12.61
CA ALA A 154 3.11 0.91 12.63
C ALA A 154 2.88 -0.31 13.52
N THR A 155 3.65 -1.37 13.33
CA THR A 155 3.70 -2.47 14.31
C THR A 155 4.22 -1.99 15.66
N GLU A 156 3.94 -2.73 16.73
CA GLU A 156 4.21 -2.28 18.10
C GLU A 156 5.66 -1.81 18.32
N GLN A 157 6.63 -2.53 17.73
CA GLN A 157 8.06 -2.26 17.91
C GLN A 157 8.52 -1.08 17.05
N ALA A 158 8.00 -0.98 15.82
CA ALA A 158 8.22 0.17 14.97
C ALA A 158 7.61 1.44 15.59
N ALA A 159 6.37 1.35 16.10
CA ALA A 159 5.69 2.46 16.77
C ALA A 159 6.50 2.99 17.97
N LYS A 160 6.97 2.10 18.86
CA LYS A 160 7.86 2.48 19.98
C LYS A 160 9.13 3.19 19.51
N THR A 161 9.76 2.66 18.46
CA THR A 161 10.98 3.23 17.89
C THR A 161 10.71 4.62 17.30
N ILE A 162 9.68 4.76 16.46
CA ILE A 162 9.30 6.02 15.81
C ILE A 162 8.89 7.08 16.84
N SER A 163 8.10 6.72 17.85
CA SER A 163 7.72 7.63 18.94
C SER A 163 8.93 8.15 19.71
N SER A 164 9.99 7.35 19.87
CA SER A 164 11.22 7.78 20.55
C SER A 164 11.96 8.92 19.85
N TRP A 165 11.67 9.15 18.57
CA TRP A 165 12.29 10.22 17.79
C TRP A 165 11.68 11.60 18.06
N ASN A 166 10.52 11.66 18.73
CA ASN A 166 9.81 12.90 19.09
C ASN A 166 9.54 13.82 17.89
N HIS A 167 9.25 13.24 16.73
CA HIS A 167 9.00 13.94 15.48
C HIS A 167 7.51 13.99 15.12
N PHE A 168 6.85 12.84 15.16
CA PHE A 168 5.44 12.71 14.80
C PHE A 168 4.51 13.00 15.98
N ARG A 169 3.45 13.78 15.73
CA ARG A 169 2.39 14.04 16.72
C ARG A 169 1.54 12.81 16.99
N THR A 170 1.37 11.94 15.99
CA THR A 170 0.49 10.78 16.07
C THR A 170 1.20 9.54 15.54
N VAL A 171 1.40 8.56 16.42
CA VAL A 171 1.91 7.24 16.09
C VAL A 171 0.95 6.22 16.69
N THR A 172 0.28 5.44 15.84
CA THR A 172 -0.75 4.47 16.22
C THR A 172 -0.26 3.06 15.93
N THR A 173 -0.40 2.14 16.89
CA THR A 173 -0.07 0.73 16.66
C THR A 173 -1.16 0.06 15.84
N THR A 174 -0.78 -0.64 14.77
CA THR A 174 -1.71 -1.41 13.92
C THR A 174 -2.24 -2.65 14.66
N PRO A 175 -3.56 -2.80 14.85
CA PRO A 175 -4.12 -3.96 15.53
C PRO A 175 -4.11 -5.21 14.63
N THR A 176 -4.11 -6.39 15.25
CA THR A 176 -4.18 -7.67 14.54
C THR A 176 -5.61 -7.94 14.04
N PHE A 177 -5.76 -8.11 12.73
CA PHE A 177 -7.02 -8.48 12.08
C PHE A 177 -7.31 -9.96 12.33
N LEU A 178 -8.50 -10.26 12.84
CA LEU A 178 -8.89 -11.59 13.31
C LEU A 178 -9.88 -12.25 12.35
N ASP A 179 -10.08 -13.55 12.52
CA ASP A 179 -11.15 -14.28 11.84
C ASP A 179 -12.53 -13.65 12.19
N ASP A 180 -13.44 -13.64 11.22
CA ASP A 180 -14.82 -13.15 11.35
C ASP A 180 -14.93 -11.66 11.77
N ALA A 181 -13.85 -10.89 11.58
CA ALA A 181 -13.79 -9.47 11.93
C ALA A 181 -14.40 -8.55 10.87
N ASP A 182 -14.99 -7.44 11.32
CA ASP A 182 -15.36 -6.30 10.49
C ASP A 182 -14.19 -5.33 10.39
N TRP A 183 -13.77 -4.98 9.17
CA TRP A 183 -12.65 -4.08 8.93
C TRP A 183 -12.92 -2.64 9.41
N HIS A 184 -14.18 -2.23 9.57
CA HIS A 184 -14.53 -0.89 10.08
C HIS A 184 -14.02 -0.71 11.51
N ASP A 185 -13.99 -1.77 12.34
CA ASP A 185 -13.47 -1.74 13.71
C ASP A 185 -11.96 -1.44 13.76
N TYR A 186 -11.28 -1.54 12.61
CA TYR A 186 -9.86 -1.30 12.44
C TYR A 186 -9.56 0.09 11.85
N SER A 187 -10.59 0.89 11.53
CA SER A 187 -10.45 2.27 11.07
C SER A 187 -10.14 3.21 12.24
N LEU A 188 -8.90 3.15 12.74
CA LEU A 188 -8.47 3.93 13.89
C LEU A 188 -8.24 5.41 13.54
N SER A 189 -8.74 6.31 14.38
CA SER A 189 -8.42 7.75 14.28
C SER A 189 -6.89 7.97 14.23
N PRO A 190 -6.39 8.87 13.38
CA PRO A 190 -7.13 9.85 12.55
C PRO A 190 -7.46 9.36 11.13
N LEU A 191 -7.46 8.06 10.83
CA LEU A 191 -7.89 7.57 9.53
C LEU A 191 -9.36 7.93 9.28
N PRO A 192 -9.72 8.23 8.03
CA PRO A 192 -11.12 8.41 7.69
C PRO A 192 -11.85 7.07 7.78
N SER A 193 -13.14 7.10 8.16
CA SER A 193 -13.95 5.90 8.44
C SER A 193 -14.10 4.89 7.29
N TRP A 194 -13.66 5.25 6.09
CA TRP A 194 -13.70 4.41 4.90
C TRP A 194 -12.37 3.70 4.62
N LEU A 195 -11.36 3.85 5.49
CA LEU A 195 -10.01 3.29 5.37
C LEU A 195 -9.54 2.73 6.72
N SER A 196 -9.02 1.51 6.72
CA SER A 196 -8.33 0.93 7.85
C SER A 196 -6.92 0.45 7.49
N ILE A 197 -6.03 0.51 8.49
CA ILE A 197 -4.68 -0.05 8.43
C ILE A 197 -4.52 -0.97 9.64
N SER A 198 -4.45 -2.26 9.38
CA SER A 198 -4.30 -3.32 10.38
C SER A 198 -3.15 -4.25 9.99
N ARG A 199 -2.96 -5.33 10.76
CA ARG A 199 -1.96 -6.35 10.44
C ARG A 199 -2.48 -7.78 10.54
N LEU A 200 -1.90 -8.69 9.77
CA LEU A 200 -2.07 -10.13 9.94
C LEU A 200 -0.84 -10.70 10.64
N THR A 201 -1.04 -11.67 11.53
CA THR A 201 0.04 -12.29 12.31
C THR A 201 -0.11 -13.81 12.30
N ALA A 202 1.00 -14.54 12.34
CA ALA A 202 1.00 -15.99 12.43
C ALA A 202 1.22 -16.49 13.87
N THR A 203 0.55 -17.58 14.23
CA THR A 203 0.83 -18.30 15.48
C THR A 203 2.23 -18.89 15.46
N GLY A 204 2.98 -18.74 16.57
CA GLY A 204 4.35 -19.27 16.68
C GLY A 204 5.44 -18.34 16.13
N ASP A 205 5.06 -17.18 15.60
CA ASP A 205 6.00 -16.11 15.21
C ASP A 205 6.10 -15.06 16.31
N SER A 206 6.81 -15.39 17.39
CA SER A 206 6.87 -14.59 18.62
C SER A 206 7.48 -13.20 18.44
N LEU A 207 8.21 -12.97 17.35
CA LEU A 207 8.81 -11.68 17.01
C LEU A 207 8.01 -10.92 15.94
N PHE A 208 6.89 -11.48 15.46
CA PHE A 208 6.09 -10.91 14.36
C PHE A 208 6.90 -10.61 13.10
N TYR A 209 7.97 -11.37 12.89
CA TYR A 209 8.88 -11.18 11.78
C TYR A 209 8.24 -11.55 10.44
N HIS A 210 7.26 -12.46 10.47
CA HIS A 210 6.45 -12.88 9.35
C HIS A 210 5.01 -12.36 9.49
N SER A 211 4.88 -11.03 9.62
CA SER A 211 3.58 -10.35 9.65
C SER A 211 3.26 -9.65 8.33
N ALA A 212 2.00 -9.22 8.17
CA ALA A 212 1.54 -8.50 6.98
C ALA A 212 0.85 -7.20 7.37
N LEU A 213 1.05 -6.13 6.60
CA LEU A 213 0.12 -5.00 6.61
C LEU A 213 -1.13 -5.35 5.80
N LEU A 214 -2.30 -5.02 6.34
CA LEU A 214 -3.60 -5.11 5.68
C LEU A 214 -4.18 -3.70 5.59
N ILE A 215 -4.26 -3.17 4.39
CA ILE A 215 -4.88 -1.87 4.11
C ILE A 215 -6.23 -2.16 3.43
N THR A 216 -7.31 -1.84 4.13
CA THR A 216 -8.68 -2.11 3.65
C THR A 216 -9.42 -0.80 3.46
N PHE A 217 -10.18 -0.69 2.39
CA PHE A 217 -10.93 0.53 2.10
C PHE A 217 -12.24 0.23 1.38
N ALA A 218 -13.24 1.06 1.67
CA ALA A 218 -14.47 1.06 0.92
C ALA A 218 -14.24 1.76 -0.42
N THR A 219 -14.31 1.01 -1.51
CA THR A 219 -14.47 1.59 -2.85
C THR A 219 -15.95 1.76 -3.13
N HIS A 220 -16.42 3.01 -3.01
CA HIS A 220 -17.79 3.34 -3.36
C HIS A 220 -18.13 2.87 -4.78
N PRO A 221 -19.38 2.44 -5.03
CA PRO A 221 -19.74 1.67 -6.21
C PRO A 221 -19.62 2.50 -7.48
N PHE A 222 -18.46 2.41 -8.13
CA PHE A 222 -18.38 2.35 -9.59
C PHE A 222 -18.39 0.89 -10.10
N LEU A 223 -18.43 -0.08 -9.18
CA LEU A 223 -18.54 -1.51 -9.45
C LEU A 223 -19.96 -1.99 -9.84
N SER A 224 -20.94 -1.10 -10.00
CA SER A 224 -22.24 -1.50 -10.55
C SER A 224 -22.19 -1.61 -12.08
N ASN A 225 -21.84 -2.80 -12.60
CA ASN A 225 -22.24 -3.22 -13.95
C ASN A 225 -23.78 -3.42 -14.08
N ALA A 226 -24.55 -3.11 -13.04
CA ALA A 226 -25.99 -3.10 -13.11
C ALA A 226 -26.48 -1.80 -13.75
N THR A 227 -26.98 -1.91 -14.98
CA THR A 227 -27.80 -0.89 -15.66
C THR A 227 -28.70 -0.16 -14.65
N PRO A 228 -28.67 1.19 -14.59
CA PRO A 228 -29.50 1.92 -13.64
C PRO A 228 -30.97 1.69 -13.97
N LYS A 229 -31.64 0.83 -13.18
CA LYS A 229 -33.10 0.76 -13.19
C LYS A 229 -33.59 2.10 -12.66
N LYS A 230 -34.18 2.91 -13.54
CA LYS A 230 -34.90 4.15 -13.21
C LYS A 230 -35.81 3.89 -12.00
N ARG A 231 -35.47 4.41 -10.82
CA ARG A 231 -36.45 4.55 -9.74
C ARG A 231 -37.39 5.67 -10.14
N LEU A 232 -38.68 5.37 -10.22
CA LEU A 232 -39.71 6.41 -10.25
C LEU A 232 -39.66 7.16 -8.92
N SER A 233 -39.52 8.48 -9.02
CA SER A 233 -39.60 9.42 -7.91
C SER A 233 -41.04 9.53 -7.41
N THR A 234 -41.30 9.13 -6.17
CA THR A 234 -42.45 9.62 -5.40
C THR A 234 -41.96 10.72 -4.47
N LEU A 235 -42.36 11.94 -4.78
CA LEU A 235 -42.17 13.15 -3.97
C LEU A 235 -42.87 12.99 -2.62
N SER A 236 -42.12 13.11 -1.51
CA SER A 236 -42.68 13.53 -0.23
C SER A 236 -42.01 14.84 0.20
N ILE A 237 -42.80 15.90 0.17
CA ILE A 237 -42.51 17.22 0.73
C ILE A 237 -42.70 17.11 2.24
N ASN A 238 -41.65 17.42 3.00
CA ASN A 238 -41.54 17.51 4.47
C ASN A 238 -41.14 16.22 5.20
N GLY A 239 -39.93 16.21 5.74
CA GLY A 239 -39.40 15.22 6.70
C GLY A 239 -37.91 15.46 6.91
N ASP A 240 -37.45 15.43 8.16
CA ASP A 240 -36.10 15.82 8.58
C ASP A 240 -34.97 14.99 7.92
N GLY A 241 -33.77 15.56 7.88
CA GLY A 241 -32.59 15.01 7.21
C GLY A 241 -31.97 13.80 7.92
N SER A 242 -32.71 12.69 8.00
CA SER A 242 -32.26 11.43 8.62
C SER A 242 -32.44 10.18 7.74
N GLU A 243 -32.84 10.31 6.47
CA GLU A 243 -33.22 9.16 5.62
C GLU A 243 -32.30 8.83 4.42
N ASP A 244 -30.97 8.91 4.57
CA ASP A 244 -30.04 8.26 3.61
C ASP A 244 -29.26 7.08 4.21
N LEU A 245 -29.55 6.70 5.47
CA LEU A 245 -28.84 5.63 6.19
C LEU A 245 -29.54 4.25 6.19
N ALA A 246 -30.65 4.08 5.45
CA ALA A 246 -31.39 2.83 5.50
C ALA A 246 -31.97 2.39 4.15
N ALA A 247 -31.11 1.96 3.21
CA ALA A 247 -31.45 0.93 2.22
C ALA A 247 -30.21 0.43 1.43
N SER A 248 -29.25 -0.17 2.13
CA SER A 248 -28.41 -1.26 1.61
C SER A 248 -27.97 -2.13 2.78
N THR A 249 -28.84 -3.02 3.24
CA THR A 249 -28.56 -4.03 4.27
C THR A 249 -27.74 -5.22 3.73
N THR A 250 -27.01 -5.02 2.65
CA THR A 250 -25.85 -5.84 2.30
C THR A 250 -24.63 -5.04 2.67
N SER A 251 -23.90 -5.47 3.70
CA SER A 251 -22.59 -4.92 4.04
C SER A 251 -21.74 -4.96 2.77
N GLU A 252 -21.43 -3.79 2.21
CA GLU A 252 -20.79 -3.69 0.90
C GLU A 252 -19.36 -4.23 1.04
N ALA A 253 -19.00 -5.20 0.19
CA ALA A 253 -17.66 -5.78 0.20
C ALA A 253 -16.60 -4.68 0.06
N ALA A 254 -15.52 -4.77 0.82
CA ALA A 254 -14.42 -3.80 0.76
C ALA A 254 -13.26 -4.35 -0.09
N GLU A 255 -12.43 -3.45 -0.60
CA GLU A 255 -11.21 -3.83 -1.30
C GLU A 255 -10.02 -3.75 -0.34
N CYS A 256 -9.01 -4.61 -0.55
CA CYS A 256 -7.81 -4.58 0.28
C CYS A 256 -6.52 -4.78 -0.51
N VAL A 257 -5.43 -4.24 0.07
CA VAL A 257 -4.05 -4.48 -0.32
C VAL A 257 -3.34 -5.16 0.85
N ILE A 258 -2.67 -6.27 0.57
CA ILE A 258 -1.93 -7.06 1.56
C ILE A 258 -0.46 -6.99 1.22
N TYR A 259 0.36 -6.55 2.18
CA TYR A 259 1.80 -6.39 1.98
C TYR A 259 2.60 -7.22 2.98
N THR A 260 3.48 -8.08 2.44
CA THR A 260 4.20 -9.13 3.18
C THR A 260 5.68 -9.15 2.80
N PRO A 261 6.50 -8.17 3.23
CA PRO A 261 7.89 -8.05 2.78
C PRO A 261 8.77 -9.26 3.13
N HIS A 262 8.59 -9.82 4.32
CA HIS A 262 9.26 -11.06 4.78
C HIS A 262 8.40 -12.31 4.52
N GLY A 263 7.17 -12.12 4.03
CA GLY A 263 6.15 -13.16 3.94
C GLY A 263 5.44 -13.43 5.26
N ILE A 264 4.21 -13.92 5.17
CA ILE A 264 3.46 -14.52 6.28
C ILE A 264 3.11 -15.97 5.89
N PRO A 265 3.16 -16.95 6.81
CA PRO A 265 2.69 -18.30 6.50
C PRO A 265 1.29 -18.23 5.88
N HIS A 266 1.12 -18.83 4.70
CA HIS A 266 -0.13 -18.73 3.95
C HIS A 266 -1.37 -19.16 4.76
N THR A 267 -1.22 -20.09 5.71
CA THR A 267 -2.30 -20.51 6.61
C THR A 267 -2.80 -19.39 7.54
N ALA A 268 -1.97 -18.41 7.86
CA ALA A 268 -2.34 -17.24 8.67
C ALA A 268 -3.09 -16.15 7.87
N LEU A 269 -3.33 -16.38 6.57
CA LEU A 269 -4.17 -15.51 5.73
C LEU A 269 -5.65 -15.87 5.80
N SER A 270 -6.04 -16.88 6.60
CA SER A 270 -7.46 -17.26 6.77
C SER A 270 -8.40 -16.12 7.17
N PRO A 271 -7.99 -15.09 7.96
CA PRO A 271 -8.89 -14.00 8.31
C PRO A 271 -9.48 -13.28 7.10
N ILE A 272 -8.72 -13.18 5.99
CA ILE A 272 -9.18 -12.49 4.78
C ILE A 272 -10.36 -13.20 4.13
N ALA A 273 -10.38 -14.53 4.14
CA ALA A 273 -11.45 -15.33 3.57
C ALA A 273 -12.71 -15.39 4.48
N LYS A 274 -12.58 -14.98 5.74
CA LYS A 274 -13.64 -15.05 6.76
C LYS A 274 -14.19 -13.68 7.18
N ALA A 275 -13.57 -12.60 6.73
CA ALA A 275 -14.01 -11.25 7.06
C ALA A 275 -15.47 -10.99 6.68
N ASP A 276 -16.17 -10.22 7.51
CA ASP A 276 -17.53 -9.76 7.26
C ASP A 276 -17.61 -8.24 7.53
N PRO A 277 -17.80 -7.38 6.52
CA PRO A 277 -18.07 -7.71 5.11
C PRO A 277 -16.91 -8.42 4.40
N PRO A 278 -17.21 -9.14 3.29
CA PRO A 278 -16.19 -9.79 2.48
C PRO A 278 -15.12 -8.81 1.98
N LEU A 279 -13.87 -9.27 1.98
CA LEU A 279 -12.74 -8.50 1.42
C LEU A 279 -12.37 -9.02 0.03
N HIS A 280 -12.20 -8.09 -0.91
CA HIS A 280 -11.68 -8.33 -2.25
C HIS A 280 -10.21 -7.90 -2.32
N THR A 281 -9.30 -8.87 -2.34
CA THR A 281 -7.88 -8.58 -2.45
C THR A 281 -7.53 -8.08 -3.86
N LEU A 282 -7.23 -6.78 -3.96
CA LEU A 282 -6.74 -6.20 -5.20
C LEU A 282 -5.30 -6.61 -5.42
N ALA A 283 -4.42 -6.27 -4.48
CA ALA A 283 -3.00 -6.52 -4.61
C ALA A 283 -2.46 -7.30 -3.41
N PHE A 284 -1.65 -8.30 -3.71
CA PHE A 284 -0.86 -9.07 -2.77
C PHE A 284 0.61 -8.83 -3.09
N LEU A 285 1.30 -8.10 -2.22
CA LEU A 285 2.70 -7.73 -2.38
C LEU A 285 3.55 -8.74 -1.61
N HIS A 286 4.26 -9.59 -2.33
CA HIS A 286 5.05 -10.68 -1.76
C HIS A 286 6.24 -11.05 -2.64
N GLY A 287 7.42 -11.13 -2.04
CA GLY A 287 8.66 -11.49 -2.72
C GLY A 287 8.74 -12.95 -3.15
N LEU A 288 9.50 -13.20 -4.20
CA LEU A 288 9.81 -14.54 -4.68
C LEU A 288 11.01 -15.16 -3.95
N HIS A 289 11.93 -14.34 -3.46
CA HIS A 289 13.18 -14.82 -2.89
C HIS A 289 12.95 -15.47 -1.54
N ASN A 290 13.46 -16.69 -1.40
CA ASN A 290 13.55 -17.35 -0.11
C ASN A 290 14.93 -17.03 0.49
N VAL A 291 14.93 -16.39 1.66
CA VAL A 291 16.15 -15.96 2.34
C VAL A 291 16.16 -16.53 3.75
N SER A 292 17.26 -17.12 4.19
CA SER A 292 17.45 -17.65 5.54
C SER A 292 18.88 -17.45 6.01
N ILE A 293 19.09 -17.39 7.33
CA ILE A 293 20.45 -17.41 7.94
C ILE A 293 20.82 -18.86 8.28
N SER A 294 19.85 -19.65 8.71
CA SER A 294 20.00 -21.08 9.02
C SER A 294 18.69 -21.81 8.75
N ALA A 295 18.68 -23.14 8.87
CA ALA A 295 17.45 -23.91 8.77
C ALA A 295 16.40 -23.53 9.83
N ALA A 296 16.80 -22.90 10.92
CA ALA A 296 15.92 -22.44 12.00
C ALA A 296 15.54 -20.95 11.90
N GLN A 297 16.17 -20.18 11.02
CA GLN A 297 15.96 -18.73 10.92
C GLN A 297 15.69 -18.33 9.47
N GLN A 298 14.40 -18.37 9.13
CA GLN A 298 13.85 -17.92 7.86
C GLN A 298 13.64 -16.40 7.90
N LEU A 299 14.13 -15.70 6.87
CA LEU A 299 14.02 -14.25 6.70
C LEU A 299 12.96 -13.84 5.67
N ASN A 300 12.89 -14.52 4.52
CA ASN A 300 11.82 -14.30 3.55
C ASN A 300 11.22 -15.65 3.16
N LEU A 301 9.90 -15.84 3.26
CA LEU A 301 9.25 -17.14 2.96
C LEU A 301 9.36 -17.55 1.48
N GLY A 302 9.36 -16.57 0.57
CA GLY A 302 9.59 -16.73 -0.86
C GLY A 302 8.46 -17.40 -1.64
N ALA A 303 8.72 -17.66 -2.92
CA ALA A 303 7.71 -17.88 -3.95
C ALA A 303 6.78 -19.09 -3.69
N LYS A 304 7.27 -20.18 -3.09
CA LYS A 304 6.41 -21.34 -2.76
C LYS A 304 5.28 -20.93 -1.81
N ASN A 305 5.61 -20.16 -0.77
CA ASN A 305 4.59 -19.63 0.13
C ASN A 305 3.70 -18.62 -0.60
N GLY A 306 4.27 -17.78 -1.46
CA GLY A 306 3.54 -16.84 -2.32
C GLY A 306 2.46 -17.51 -3.18
N VAL A 307 2.77 -18.63 -3.85
CA VAL A 307 1.80 -19.39 -4.65
C VAL A 307 0.64 -19.94 -3.80
N LEU A 308 0.95 -20.46 -2.61
CA LEU A 308 -0.07 -20.97 -1.68
C LEU A 308 -0.92 -19.85 -1.08
N ALA A 309 -0.30 -18.71 -0.75
CA ALA A 309 -0.98 -17.51 -0.31
C ALA A 309 -1.91 -16.96 -1.40
N GLN A 310 -1.43 -16.89 -2.65
CA GLN A 310 -2.22 -16.41 -3.78
C GLN A 310 -3.46 -17.27 -4.03
N ARG A 311 -3.40 -18.58 -3.78
CA ARG A 311 -4.56 -19.47 -3.86
C ARG A 311 -5.65 -19.13 -2.83
N ILE A 312 -5.24 -18.70 -1.63
CA ILE A 312 -6.15 -18.28 -0.55
C ILE A 312 -6.71 -16.88 -0.85
N LEU A 313 -5.84 -15.93 -1.16
CA LEU A 313 -6.20 -14.52 -1.34
C LEU A 313 -6.93 -14.25 -2.66
N ARG A 314 -6.64 -15.04 -3.70
CA ARG A 314 -7.14 -14.85 -5.07
C ARG A 314 -6.96 -13.40 -5.54
N ALA A 315 -5.82 -12.80 -5.20
CA ALA A 315 -5.56 -11.40 -5.48
C ALA A 315 -5.60 -11.13 -6.99
N LYS A 316 -6.12 -9.97 -7.40
CA LYS A 316 -6.07 -9.57 -8.81
C LYS A 316 -4.64 -9.32 -9.31
N TYR A 317 -3.77 -8.88 -8.42
CA TYR A 317 -2.37 -8.56 -8.69
C TYR A 317 -1.49 -9.21 -7.62
N TRP A 318 -0.63 -10.16 -7.98
CA TRP A 318 0.49 -10.56 -7.13
C TRP A 318 1.72 -9.77 -7.56
N VAL A 319 2.17 -8.82 -6.75
CA VAL A 319 3.28 -7.92 -7.09
C VAL A 319 4.52 -8.31 -6.30
N ALA A 320 5.65 -8.43 -6.98
CA ALA A 320 6.94 -8.68 -6.33
C ALA A 320 7.31 -7.54 -5.38
N THR A 321 7.89 -7.85 -4.22
CA THR A 321 8.45 -6.87 -3.29
C THR A 321 9.61 -7.51 -2.51
N HIS A 322 10.52 -6.70 -2.01
CA HIS A 322 11.61 -7.12 -1.12
C HIS A 322 12.55 -8.20 -1.70
N ASP A 323 12.60 -8.28 -3.04
CA ASP A 323 13.45 -9.22 -3.77
C ASP A 323 14.83 -8.62 -4.09
N GLU A 324 15.08 -7.34 -3.78
CA GLU A 324 16.34 -6.70 -4.11
C GLU A 324 17.53 -7.47 -3.51
N VAL A 325 18.54 -7.72 -4.34
CA VAL A 325 19.84 -8.22 -3.86
C VAL A 325 20.67 -7.00 -3.46
N LYS A 326 20.38 -6.47 -2.26
CA LYS A 326 21.08 -5.32 -1.66
C LYS A 326 22.60 -5.51 -1.68
N LYS A 327 23.33 -4.40 -1.84
CA LYS A 327 24.79 -4.37 -1.62
C LYS A 327 25.03 -4.32 -0.13
N GLY A 328 25.93 -5.13 0.40
CA GLY A 328 26.17 -5.09 1.85
C GLY A 328 27.40 -5.85 2.28
N GLY A 329 27.81 -5.59 3.53
CA GLY A 329 28.95 -6.22 4.19
C GLY A 329 28.67 -6.40 5.67
N GLY A 330 29.51 -7.20 6.33
CA GLY A 330 29.34 -7.59 7.73
C GLY A 330 29.15 -9.10 7.88
N PHE A 331 29.28 -9.59 9.11
CA PHE A 331 29.39 -11.02 9.38
C PHE A 331 28.16 -11.83 8.98
N ILE A 332 26.95 -11.26 9.05
CA ILE A 332 25.72 -11.98 8.69
C ILE A 332 25.66 -12.31 7.19
N SER A 333 26.20 -11.43 6.34
CA SER A 333 26.14 -11.63 4.88
C SER A 333 26.77 -12.95 4.43
N TRP A 334 27.75 -13.46 5.18
CA TRP A 334 28.41 -14.75 4.90
C TRP A 334 27.54 -15.97 5.24
N PHE A 335 26.55 -15.80 6.11
CA PHE A 335 25.64 -16.86 6.54
C PHE A 335 24.29 -16.82 5.81
N LEU A 336 24.01 -15.75 5.05
CA LEU A 336 22.78 -15.63 4.27
C LEU A 336 22.74 -16.68 3.15
N ARG A 337 21.69 -17.50 3.17
CA ARG A 337 21.32 -18.43 2.11
C ARG A 337 20.12 -17.83 1.38
N ARG A 338 20.31 -17.50 0.10
CA ARG A 338 19.26 -17.00 -0.77
C ARG A 338 19.00 -17.99 -1.90
N LYS A 339 17.74 -18.40 -2.07
CA LYS A 339 17.25 -19.05 -3.29
C LYS A 339 16.44 -18.01 -4.05
N VAL A 340 16.92 -17.65 -5.23
CA VAL A 340 16.18 -16.82 -6.20
C VAL A 340 15.20 -17.74 -6.92
N TRP A 341 13.92 -17.38 -6.94
CA TRP A 341 12.87 -18.17 -7.56
C TRP A 341 12.27 -17.43 -8.73
N THR A 342 11.91 -18.18 -9.76
CA THR A 342 10.87 -17.76 -10.71
C THR A 342 9.50 -18.25 -10.23
N VAL A 343 8.44 -17.70 -10.81
CA VAL A 343 7.07 -18.18 -10.56
C VAL A 343 6.94 -19.64 -11.03
N GLU A 344 7.55 -19.99 -12.16
CA GLU A 344 7.56 -21.33 -12.72
C GLU A 344 8.20 -22.35 -11.78
N ASP A 345 9.29 -21.97 -11.11
CA ASP A 345 9.92 -22.81 -10.09
C ASP A 345 8.99 -23.06 -8.92
N ALA A 346 8.28 -22.02 -8.47
CA ALA A 346 7.35 -22.09 -7.35
C ALA A 346 6.15 -23.00 -7.67
N LEU A 347 5.58 -22.86 -8.87
CA LEU A 347 4.51 -23.72 -9.37
C LEU A 347 4.94 -25.18 -9.47
N ARG A 348 6.16 -25.44 -9.95
CA ARG A 348 6.70 -26.80 -10.06
C ARG A 348 6.84 -27.46 -8.68
N GLU A 349 7.32 -26.71 -7.69
CA GLU A 349 7.51 -27.20 -6.32
C GLU A 349 6.18 -27.33 -5.55
N ALA A 350 5.21 -26.46 -5.84
CA ALA A 350 3.87 -26.51 -5.25
C ALA A 350 2.95 -27.55 -5.90
N LYS A 351 3.37 -28.23 -6.98
CA LYS A 351 2.53 -29.17 -7.74
C LYS A 351 1.88 -30.26 -6.89
N ALA A 352 2.53 -30.71 -5.81
CA ALA A 352 1.97 -31.69 -4.89
C ALA A 352 0.76 -31.16 -4.09
N GLU A 353 0.62 -29.85 -3.97
CA GLU A 353 -0.45 -29.16 -3.23
C GLU A 353 -1.70 -28.89 -4.11
N GLY A 354 -1.60 -29.15 -5.42
CA GLY A 354 -2.69 -29.03 -6.39
C GLY A 354 -2.31 -28.27 -7.67
N GLU A 355 -3.30 -28.09 -8.56
CA GLU A 355 -3.17 -27.25 -9.74
C GLU A 355 -3.42 -25.77 -9.40
N PHE A 356 -2.66 -24.89 -10.05
CA PHE A 356 -2.76 -23.45 -9.91
C PHE A 356 -3.04 -22.86 -11.29
N GLU A 357 -4.17 -22.17 -11.42
CA GLU A 357 -4.50 -21.42 -12.62
C GLU A 357 -4.22 -19.93 -12.36
N ASP A 358 -3.55 -19.29 -13.32
CA ASP A 358 -3.30 -17.84 -13.35
C ASP A 358 -2.97 -17.20 -11.99
N VAL A 359 -1.70 -17.29 -11.59
CA VAL A 359 -1.23 -16.69 -10.33
C VAL A 359 -1.12 -15.16 -10.37
N ARG A 360 -1.40 -14.53 -11.53
CA ARG A 360 -1.45 -13.07 -11.72
C ARG A 360 -0.23 -12.32 -11.21
N PHE A 361 0.95 -12.94 -11.32
CA PHE A 361 2.21 -12.36 -10.89
C PHE A 361 2.66 -11.23 -11.83
N GLN A 362 3.14 -10.14 -11.25
CA GLN A 362 3.68 -8.98 -11.96
C GLN A 362 4.93 -8.46 -11.26
N ALA A 363 6.01 -8.29 -12.02
CA ALA A 363 7.16 -7.54 -11.57
C ALA A 363 6.92 -6.06 -11.87
N LEU A 364 6.68 -5.24 -10.84
CA LEU A 364 6.64 -3.79 -10.99
C LEU A 364 8.06 -3.26 -10.74
N GLY A 365 8.65 -2.64 -11.76
CA GLY A 365 10.00 -2.10 -11.68
C GLY A 365 10.11 -0.89 -10.74
N ASN A 366 11.35 -0.56 -10.37
CA ASN A 366 11.67 0.65 -9.61
C ASN A 366 11.21 1.90 -10.38
N GLY A 367 10.32 2.71 -9.78
CA GLY A 367 9.71 3.88 -10.40
C GLY A 367 8.47 3.59 -11.25
N GLU A 368 8.08 2.32 -11.40
CA GLU A 368 6.87 1.96 -12.15
C GLU A 368 5.61 2.09 -11.29
N SER A 369 4.47 2.20 -11.97
CA SER A 369 3.16 2.40 -11.34
C SER A 369 2.10 1.50 -11.97
N ARG A 370 1.13 1.06 -11.17
CA ARG A 370 0.02 0.22 -11.60
C ARG A 370 -1.30 0.74 -11.07
N VAL A 371 -2.26 0.97 -11.97
CA VAL A 371 -3.67 1.14 -11.59
C VAL A 371 -4.25 -0.23 -11.24
N LEU A 372 -4.89 -0.35 -10.08
CA LEU A 372 -5.46 -1.58 -9.55
C LEU A 372 -6.96 -1.66 -9.90
N GLU A 373 -7.28 -2.35 -11.00
CA GLU A 373 -8.63 -2.46 -11.55
C GLU A 373 -9.48 -3.57 -10.91
#